data_AF-A0AA36F6V1-F1
#
_entry.id   AF-A0AA36F6V1-F1
#
_cell.length_a   1.000
_cell.length_b   1.000
_cell.length_c   1.000
_cell.angle_alpha   90.00
_cell.angle_beta   90.00
_cell.angle_gamma   90.00
#
_symmetry.space_group_name_H-M   'P 1'
#
loop_
_entity.id
_entity.type
_entity.pdbx_description
1 polymer ?
#
loop_
_entity_poly.entity_id
_entity_poly.type
_entity_poly.pdbx_seq_one_letter_code
_entity_poly.pdbx_strand_id
1 'polypeptide(L)'
;MEDGITLLKTRVITKEDTDYQVNAFHVFKTNKEVDEHNTEHLKLFHLIYDIKAIDKKKAVQTGLTDVAIYTKASDTGDLREVLSVAVSTRMMITVNIDVSDSLANGVCGTVVRIDNTGSGIHTTLIKFDSEWVVSRSSLTASTRGHSWE
;
A
#
# COMPACT_ATOMS: atom_id res chain seq x y z
N MET A 1 -32.66 -1.54 17.57
CA MET A 1 -31.46 -2.14 16.94
C MET A 1 -31.72 -2.56 15.49
N GLU A 2 -32.94 -2.92 15.11
CA GLU A 2 -33.27 -3.39 13.73
C GLU A 2 -33.12 -2.29 12.66
N ASP A 3 -33.41 -1.03 12.98
CA ASP A 3 -33.37 0.09 12.02
C ASP A 3 -31.99 0.30 11.37
N GLY A 4 -30.91 0.08 12.12
CA GLY A 4 -29.55 0.27 11.61
C GLY A 4 -29.16 -0.79 10.57
N ILE A 5 -29.57 -2.04 10.76
CA ILE A 5 -29.31 -3.12 9.81
C ILE A 5 -30.10 -2.89 8.52
N THR A 6 -31.36 -2.46 8.64
CA THR A 6 -32.21 -2.12 7.49
C THR A 6 -31.59 -0.98 6.69
N LEU A 7 -31.06 0.06 7.36
CA LEU A 7 -30.36 1.17 6.69
C LEU A 7 -29.13 0.67 5.91
N LEU A 8 -28.27 -0.17 6.50
CA LEU A 8 -27.08 -0.68 5.82
C LEU A 8 -27.42 -1.50 4.56
N LYS A 9 -28.52 -2.28 4.59
CA LYS A 9 -28.98 -3.03 3.42
C LYS A 9 -29.37 -2.13 2.25
N THR A 10 -29.88 -0.93 2.50
CA THR A 10 -30.19 0.05 1.43
C THR A 10 -28.97 0.67 0.78
N ARG A 11 -27.77 0.45 1.34
CA ARG A 11 -26.49 1.01 0.86
C ARG A 11 -25.63 -0.02 0.14
N VAL A 12 -26.12 -1.25 -0.01
CA VAL A 12 -25.43 -2.28 -0.80
C VAL A 12 -25.61 -1.95 -2.28
N ILE A 13 -24.50 -1.82 -3.00
CA ILE A 13 -24.46 -1.54 -4.44
C ILE A 13 -23.58 -2.62 -5.08
N THR A 14 -23.99 -3.15 -6.22
CA THR A 14 -23.23 -4.12 -7.02
C THR A 14 -22.73 -3.51 -8.32
N LYS A 15 -21.82 -4.20 -9.02
CA LYS A 15 -21.25 -3.69 -10.29
C LYS A 15 -22.30 -3.57 -11.41
N GLU A 16 -23.44 -4.25 -11.26
CA GLU A 16 -24.55 -4.25 -12.21
C GLU A 16 -25.50 -3.07 -12.01
N ASP A 17 -25.40 -2.35 -10.88
CA ASP A 17 -26.25 -1.20 -10.60
C ASP A 17 -25.87 0.00 -11.46
N THR A 18 -26.88 0.71 -11.95
CA THR A 18 -26.72 1.87 -12.85
C THR A 18 -25.97 3.04 -12.22
N ASP A 19 -26.00 3.17 -10.90
CA ASP A 19 -25.30 4.20 -10.13
C ASP A 19 -23.97 3.71 -9.54
N TYR A 20 -23.48 2.53 -9.96
CA TYR A 20 -22.21 2.00 -9.51
C TYR A 20 -21.04 2.93 -9.87
N GLN A 21 -20.38 3.46 -8.84
CA GLN A 21 -19.25 4.37 -8.98
C GLN A 21 -17.94 3.60 -8.91
N VAL A 22 -17.39 3.25 -10.08
CA VAL A 22 -16.11 2.53 -10.24
C VAL A 22 -14.95 3.16 -9.44
N ASN A 23 -14.93 4.49 -9.31
CA ASN A 23 -13.85 5.22 -8.62
C ASN A 23 -14.17 5.57 -7.15
N ALA A 24 -15.28 5.08 -6.60
CA ALA A 24 -15.64 5.32 -5.20
C ALA A 24 -14.78 4.48 -4.23
N PHE A 25 -14.85 4.84 -2.96
CA PHE A 25 -14.29 4.04 -1.88
C PHE A 25 -15.19 2.82 -1.63
N HIS A 26 -14.73 1.64 -2.03
CA HIS A 26 -15.47 0.39 -1.88
C HIS A 26 -15.15 -0.26 -0.53
N VAL A 27 -16.21 -0.60 0.22
CA VAL A 27 -16.10 -1.33 1.49
C VAL A 27 -16.55 -2.76 1.28
N PHE A 28 -15.68 -3.70 1.61
CA PHE A 28 -15.95 -5.13 1.51
C PHE A 28 -15.97 -5.79 2.88
N LYS A 29 -16.58 -6.97 2.97
CA LYS A 29 -16.68 -7.73 4.22
C LYS A 29 -15.34 -8.36 4.60
N THR A 30 -14.52 -8.73 3.63
CA THR A 30 -13.25 -9.43 3.84
C THR A 30 -12.10 -8.80 3.09
N ASN A 31 -10.88 -8.94 3.63
CA ASN A 31 -9.66 -8.51 2.95
C ASN A 31 -9.46 -9.24 1.61
N LYS A 32 -9.94 -10.48 1.49
CA LYS A 32 -9.88 -11.23 0.23
C LYS A 32 -10.66 -10.52 -0.88
N GLU A 33 -11.87 -10.07 -0.59
CA GLU A 33 -12.69 -9.32 -1.57
C GLU A 33 -12.05 -7.96 -1.91
N VAL A 34 -11.43 -7.29 -0.92
CA VAL A 34 -10.62 -6.08 -1.15
C VAL A 34 -9.47 -6.38 -2.11
N ASP A 35 -8.75 -7.49 -1.92
CA ASP A 35 -7.61 -7.88 -2.73
C ASP A 35 -8.00 -8.21 -4.17
N GLU A 36 -9.08 -8.95 -4.35
CA GLU A 36 -9.63 -9.28 -5.66
C GLU A 36 -10.04 -8.00 -6.41
N HIS A 37 -10.80 -7.12 -5.77
CA HIS A 37 -11.19 -5.83 -6.36
C HIS A 37 -9.99 -4.95 -6.71
N ASN A 38 -9.05 -4.76 -5.78
CA ASN A 38 -7.85 -3.95 -6.01
C ASN A 38 -6.98 -4.52 -7.14
N THR A 39 -6.85 -5.85 -7.20
CA THR A 39 -6.08 -6.53 -8.27
C THR A 39 -6.75 -6.36 -9.63
N GLU A 40 -8.08 -6.49 -9.71
CA GLU A 40 -8.85 -6.24 -10.94
C GLU A 40 -8.70 -4.78 -11.40
N HIS A 41 -8.82 -3.83 -10.48
CA HIS A 41 -8.64 -2.42 -10.80
C HIS A 41 -7.21 -2.09 -11.25
N LEU A 42 -6.20 -2.69 -10.63
CA LEU A 42 -4.80 -2.46 -10.99
C LEU A 42 -4.49 -2.94 -12.42
N LYS A 43 -5.16 -4.00 -12.89
CA LYS A 43 -5.02 -4.51 -14.27
C LYS A 43 -5.49 -3.53 -15.34
N LEU A 44 -6.24 -2.48 -14.97
CA LEU A 44 -6.67 -1.42 -15.90
C LEU A 44 -5.52 -0.46 -16.25
N PHE A 45 -4.40 -0.52 -15.54
CA PHE A 45 -3.23 0.34 -15.78
C PHE A 45 -2.20 -0.36 -16.67
N HIS A 46 -1.61 0.38 -17.61
CA HIS A 46 -0.70 -0.19 -18.61
C HIS A 46 0.66 -0.60 -18.06
N LEU A 47 1.17 0.08 -17.03
CA LEU A 47 2.51 -0.15 -16.49
C LEU A 47 2.43 -0.33 -14.97
N ILE A 48 2.42 -1.60 -14.59
CA ILE A 48 2.38 -2.04 -13.20
C ILE A 48 3.80 -2.43 -12.80
N TYR A 49 4.19 -2.05 -11.59
CA TYR A 49 5.46 -2.41 -11.01
C TYR A 49 5.25 -3.17 -9.72
N ASP A 50 6.03 -4.23 -9.54
CA ASP A 50 6.02 -5.05 -8.34
C ASP A 50 7.19 -4.69 -7.43
N ILE A 51 6.88 -4.31 -6.18
CA ILE A 51 7.85 -4.08 -5.12
C ILE A 51 7.85 -5.31 -4.23
N LYS A 52 8.93 -6.08 -4.26
CA LYS A 52 9.10 -7.24 -3.38
C LYS A 52 9.61 -6.82 -2.01
N ALA A 53 8.99 -7.34 -0.96
CA ALA A 53 9.48 -7.19 0.40
C ALA A 53 10.85 -7.86 0.56
N ILE A 54 11.66 -7.31 1.47
CA ILE A 54 12.95 -7.88 1.84
C ILE A 54 12.97 -8.01 3.36
N ASP A 55 12.73 -9.22 3.83
CA ASP A 55 12.71 -9.52 5.26
C ASP A 55 14.13 -9.78 5.76
N LYS A 56 14.56 -8.98 6.73
CA LYS A 56 15.91 -9.03 7.32
C LYS A 56 15.84 -9.18 8.82
N LYS A 57 16.72 -10.00 9.37
CA LYS A 57 16.93 -10.12 10.82
C LYS A 57 18.41 -9.99 11.14
N LYS A 58 18.72 -9.28 12.22
CA LYS A 58 20.09 -9.16 12.74
C LYS A 58 20.60 -10.54 13.18
N ALA A 59 21.78 -10.92 12.70
CA ALA A 59 22.47 -12.12 13.16
C ALA A 59 22.79 -12.01 14.67
N VAL A 60 22.28 -12.96 15.47
CA VAL A 60 22.39 -12.98 16.94
C VAL A 60 23.84 -13.09 17.42
N GLN A 61 24.75 -13.64 16.61
CA GLN A 61 26.15 -13.88 17.00
C GLN A 61 27.08 -12.67 16.78
N THR A 62 26.79 -11.77 15.84
CA THR A 62 27.71 -10.68 15.50
C THR A 62 27.08 -9.30 15.57
N GLY A 63 25.74 -9.20 15.62
CA GLY A 63 25.02 -7.91 15.63
C GLY A 63 25.20 -7.05 14.38
N LEU A 64 25.99 -7.51 13.40
CA LEU A 64 26.55 -6.69 12.31
C LEU A 64 25.96 -7.01 10.92
N THR A 65 25.32 -8.16 10.73
CA THR A 65 24.86 -8.59 9.40
C THR A 65 23.35 -8.90 9.40
N ASP A 66 22.63 -8.23 8.51
CA ASP A 66 21.25 -8.58 8.18
C ASP A 66 21.24 -9.83 7.31
N VAL A 67 20.63 -10.91 7.82
CA VAL A 67 20.41 -12.13 7.05
C VAL A 67 19.01 -12.07 6.47
N ALA A 68 18.89 -12.29 5.16
CA ALA A 68 17.59 -12.46 4.52
C ALA A 68 16.92 -13.72 5.06
N ILE A 69 15.70 -13.60 5.57
CA ILE A 69 14.93 -14.73 6.09
C ILE A 69 13.60 -14.82 5.37
N TYR A 70 13.06 -16.04 5.25
CA TYR A 70 11.68 -16.23 4.82
C TYR A 70 10.78 -16.21 6.06
N THR A 71 10.08 -15.10 6.27
CA THR A 71 9.10 -14.96 7.36
C THR A 71 7.69 -15.29 6.88
N LYS A 72 6.84 -15.82 7.77
CA LYS A 72 5.40 -15.89 7.48
C LYS A 72 4.85 -14.46 7.54
N ALA A 73 3.77 -14.17 6.80
CA ALA A 73 3.13 -12.85 6.83
C ALA A 73 2.72 -12.42 8.26
N SER A 74 2.33 -13.38 9.12
CA SER A 74 2.06 -13.11 10.53
C SER A 74 3.25 -12.54 11.31
N ASP A 75 4.47 -12.89 10.88
CA ASP A 75 5.71 -12.46 11.54
C ASP A 75 6.14 -11.05 11.07
N THR A 76 5.56 -10.55 9.97
CA THR A 76 5.84 -9.22 9.38
C THR A 76 4.74 -8.19 9.70
N GLY A 77 3.81 -8.52 10.61
CA GLY A 77 2.66 -7.67 10.90
C GLY A 77 1.65 -7.61 9.75
N ASP A 78 1.52 -8.71 9.02
CA ASP A 78 0.66 -8.87 7.83
C ASP A 78 1.02 -7.90 6.68
N LEU A 79 2.28 -7.46 6.63
CA LEU A 79 2.80 -6.75 5.46
C LEU A 79 2.83 -7.68 4.24
N ARG A 80 2.44 -7.14 3.08
CA ARG A 80 2.42 -7.91 1.83
C ARG A 80 3.83 -8.24 1.38
N GLU A 81 4.01 -9.47 0.91
CA GLU A 81 5.25 -9.93 0.26
C GLU A 81 5.52 -9.15 -1.04
N VAL A 82 4.47 -8.80 -1.78
CA VAL A 82 4.56 -8.00 -3.00
C VAL A 82 3.55 -6.87 -2.95
N LEU A 83 4.03 -5.65 -3.20
CA LEU A 83 3.22 -4.45 -3.40
C LEU A 83 3.26 -4.07 -4.88
N SER A 84 2.16 -4.36 -5.59
CA SER A 84 1.98 -3.96 -6.98
C SER A 84 1.39 -2.54 -7.06
N VAL A 85 1.97 -1.68 -7.90
CA VAL A 85 1.61 -0.26 -7.98
C VAL A 85 1.74 0.27 -9.42
N ALA A 86 0.93 1.27 -9.78
CA ALA A 86 1.05 1.97 -11.06
C ALA A 86 0.87 3.49 -10.86
N VAL A 87 1.27 4.29 -11.84
CA VAL A 87 0.98 5.73 -11.82
C VAL A 87 -0.54 5.94 -11.91
N SER A 88 -1.06 6.92 -11.18
CA SER A 88 -2.48 7.25 -11.04
C SER A 88 -3.31 6.26 -10.22
N THR A 89 -2.70 5.28 -9.54
CA THR A 89 -3.42 4.41 -8.60
C THR A 89 -3.60 5.06 -7.24
N ARG A 90 -4.70 4.70 -6.56
CA ARG A 90 -4.99 5.10 -5.19
C ARG A 90 -4.27 4.19 -4.20
N MET A 91 -3.72 4.77 -3.13
CA MET A 91 -3.06 4.02 -2.07
C MET A 91 -3.45 4.58 -0.70
N MET A 92 -3.37 3.72 0.32
CA MET A 92 -3.57 4.07 1.71
C MET A 92 -2.35 3.65 2.52
N ILE A 93 -1.90 4.54 3.40
CA ILE A 93 -0.87 4.23 4.39
C ILE A 93 -1.49 3.31 5.46
N THR A 94 -0.84 2.19 5.76
CA THR A 94 -1.35 1.18 6.71
C THR A 94 -0.64 1.18 8.07
N VAL A 95 0.41 1.99 8.22
CA VAL A 95 1.23 2.09 9.43
C VAL A 95 1.52 3.55 9.75
N ASN A 96 1.80 3.87 11.01
CA ASN A 96 2.22 5.21 11.37
C ASN A 96 3.67 5.42 10.95
N ILE A 97 3.90 6.38 10.05
CA ILE A 97 5.23 6.72 9.53
C ILE A 97 5.76 7.93 10.30
N ASP A 98 5.05 9.04 10.22
CA ASP A 98 5.35 10.25 10.97
C ASP A 98 4.04 10.97 11.31
N VAL A 99 3.63 10.85 12.57
CA VAL A 99 2.38 11.44 13.04
C VAL A 99 2.47 12.96 13.10
N SER A 100 3.67 13.54 13.28
CA SER A 100 3.86 14.99 13.31
C SER A 100 3.63 15.63 11.94
N ASP A 101 4.00 14.92 10.88
CA ASP A 101 3.73 15.28 9.48
C ASP A 101 2.37 14.77 8.97
N SER A 102 1.52 14.24 9.86
CA SER A 102 0.22 13.63 9.53
C SER A 102 0.30 12.44 8.56
N LEU A 103 1.44 11.75 8.47
CA LEU A 103 1.63 10.50 7.74
C LEU A 103 1.35 9.30 8.65
N ALA A 104 0.06 9.14 8.95
CA ALA A 104 -0.45 8.08 9.82
C ALA A 104 -1.23 7.01 9.03
N ASN A 105 -1.53 5.90 9.71
CA ASN A 105 -2.42 4.88 9.18
C ASN A 105 -3.78 5.49 8.77
N GLY A 106 -4.30 5.09 7.60
CA GLY A 106 -5.57 5.54 7.03
C GLY A 106 -5.44 6.73 6.08
N VAL A 107 -4.26 7.33 5.95
CA VAL A 107 -4.05 8.44 5.01
C VAL A 107 -4.03 7.93 3.57
N CYS A 108 -4.87 8.51 2.73
CA CYS A 108 -5.03 8.15 1.32
C CYS A 108 -4.35 9.17 0.40
N GLY A 109 -3.91 8.67 -0.76
CA GLY A 109 -3.36 9.50 -1.83
C GLY A 109 -3.32 8.80 -3.17
N THR A 110 -2.84 9.52 -4.16
CA THR A 110 -2.68 9.05 -5.55
C THR A 110 -1.21 9.04 -5.92
N VAL A 111 -0.74 7.94 -6.50
CA VAL A 111 0.62 7.81 -7.03
C VAL A 111 0.78 8.74 -8.23
N VAL A 112 1.73 9.68 -8.16
CA VAL A 112 1.98 10.64 -9.25
C VAL A 112 3.23 10.30 -10.05
N ARG A 113 4.19 9.58 -9.44
CA ARG A 113 5.43 9.19 -10.11
C ARG A 113 6.03 7.96 -9.44
N ILE A 114 6.65 7.10 -10.24
CA ILE A 114 7.43 5.95 -9.79
C ILE A 114 8.81 6.08 -10.43
N ASP A 115 9.85 6.11 -9.59
CA ASP A 115 11.24 6.15 -10.04
C ASP A 115 11.89 4.78 -9.85
N ASN A 116 12.34 4.20 -10.98
CA ASN A 116 13.07 2.94 -11.03
C ASN A 116 14.53 3.21 -11.40
N THR A 117 15.46 2.69 -10.62
CA THR A 117 16.90 2.80 -10.88
C THR A 117 17.46 1.46 -11.36
N GLY A 118 17.06 0.97 -12.55
CA GLY A 118 17.68 -0.18 -13.24
C GLY A 118 17.56 -1.56 -12.57
N SER A 119 17.71 -1.66 -11.25
CA SER A 119 17.64 -2.86 -10.40
C SER A 119 16.35 -2.96 -9.57
N GLY A 120 15.44 -1.98 -9.66
CA GLY A 120 14.16 -2.00 -8.96
C GLY A 120 13.55 -0.61 -8.73
N ILE A 121 12.30 -0.57 -8.26
CA ILE A 121 11.67 0.68 -7.82
C ILE A 121 12.37 1.16 -6.55
N HIS A 122 12.81 2.41 -6.56
CA HIS A 122 13.45 3.03 -5.40
C HIS A 122 12.50 3.99 -4.68
N THR A 123 11.64 4.69 -5.42
CA THR A 123 10.79 5.75 -4.84
C THR A 123 9.43 5.80 -5.52
N THR A 124 8.38 5.91 -4.70
CA THR A 124 7.02 6.22 -5.16
C THR A 124 6.63 7.58 -4.60
N LEU A 125 6.28 8.52 -5.48
CA LEU A 125 5.78 9.83 -5.10
C LEU A 125 4.25 9.77 -5.05
N ILE A 126 3.69 10.12 -3.89
CA ILE A 126 2.25 10.11 -3.63
C ILE A 126 1.78 11.54 -3.37
N LYS A 127 0.73 11.96 -4.07
CA LYS A 127 -0.03 13.16 -3.75
C LYS A 127 -1.16 12.76 -2.81
N PHE A 128 -1.07 13.14 -1.54
CA PHE A 128 -2.11 12.86 -0.55
C PHE A 128 -3.34 13.74 -0.76
N ASP A 129 -4.50 13.23 -0.36
CA ASP A 129 -5.78 13.94 -0.51
C ASP A 129 -5.95 15.08 0.49
N SER A 130 -5.37 14.90 1.67
CA SER A 130 -5.37 15.91 2.71
C SER A 130 -4.26 16.92 2.46
N GLU A 131 -4.62 18.21 2.42
CA GLU A 131 -3.69 19.32 2.29
C GLU A 131 -2.77 19.48 3.52
N TRP A 132 -3.13 18.87 4.66
CA TRP A 132 -2.37 18.93 5.91
C TRP A 132 -1.18 17.96 5.96
N VAL A 133 -1.08 17.06 4.99
CA VAL A 133 0.09 16.19 4.87
C VAL A 133 1.24 17.02 4.29
N VAL A 134 2.16 17.46 5.16
CA VAL A 134 3.27 18.34 4.77
C VAL A 134 4.25 17.54 3.92
N SER A 135 4.44 17.96 2.66
CA SER A 135 5.17 17.24 1.61
C SER A 135 6.71 17.23 1.79
N ARG A 136 7.23 16.76 2.91
CA ARG A 136 8.69 16.54 3.07
C ARG A 136 9.13 15.10 2.85
N SER A 137 8.21 14.18 2.69
CA SER A 137 8.50 12.75 2.76
C SER A 137 8.33 12.10 1.39
N SER A 138 9.44 11.93 0.66
CA SER A 138 9.50 10.88 -0.36
C SER A 138 9.41 9.52 0.35
N LEU A 139 8.45 8.69 -0.02
CA LEU A 139 8.47 7.28 0.39
C LEU A 139 9.53 6.57 -0.45
N THR A 140 10.77 6.60 0.03
CA THR A 140 11.89 5.83 -0.49
C THR A 140 11.85 4.43 0.08
N ALA A 141 11.54 3.44 -0.75
CA ALA A 141 11.87 2.04 -0.46
C ALA A 141 13.35 1.85 -0.80
N SER A 142 14.23 2.13 0.16
CA SER A 142 15.68 2.05 -0.06
C SER A 142 16.21 0.63 0.13
N THR A 143 16.59 -0.01 -0.97
CA THR A 143 17.47 -1.18 -1.00
C THR A 143 18.94 -0.75 -1.10
N ARG A 144 19.47 -0.06 -0.09
CA ARG A 144 20.92 0.24 -0.06
C ARG A 144 21.71 -0.95 0.49
N GLY A 145 22.28 -1.74 -0.41
CA GLY A 145 23.51 -2.48 -0.14
C GLY A 145 24.69 -1.51 -0.17
N HIS A 146 25.34 -1.32 0.98
CA HIS A 146 26.61 -0.59 1.04
C HIS A 146 27.73 -1.49 0.52
N SER A 147 28.31 -1.14 -0.63
CA SER A 147 29.69 -1.49 -0.96
C SER A 147 30.60 -0.36 -0.48
N TRP A 148 31.60 -0.72 0.31
CA TRP A 148 32.78 0.10 0.49
C TRP A 148 33.97 -0.69 -0.07
N GLU A 149 34.85 0.05 -0.73
CA GLU A 149 36.19 -0.36 -1.18
C GLU A 149 37.02 -0.97 -0.05
#